data_AF-A0A9C7QG72-F1
#
_entry.id   AF-A0A9C7QG72-F1
#
_cell.length_a   1.000
_cell.length_b   1.000
_cell.length_c   1.000
_cell.angle_alpha   90.00
_cell.angle_beta   90.00
_cell.angle_gamma   90.00
#
_symmetry.space_group_name_H-M   'P 1'
#
loop_
_entity.id
_entity.type
_entity.pdbx_description
1 polymer ?
#
loop_
_entity_poly.entity_id
_entity_poly.type
_entity_poly.pdbx_seq_one_letter_code
_entity_poly.pdbx_strand_id
1 'polypeptide(L)'
;MNRKKITAITACLIMALSLTACGSQTSQPGQSSQSAQNTQTADSGSVTEQDLLDEENKILSENQELWEKVFGAMDKNVTNSDLSKNYGEFLLDTIEKAKDQFTDEEYETLRAGAEKIRDIENQIAQLPQDDSSSDTASANSFPQFDGYDLDGNKVDSSLFSNNEFTVVNFWFSGCK
;
A
#
# COMPACT_ATOMS: atom_id res chain seq x y z
N MET A 1 1.76 46.24 35.17
CA MET A 1 0.67 45.66 35.97
C MET A 1 -0.57 45.55 35.08
N ASN A 2 -1.42 44.53 35.28
CA ASN A 2 -2.76 44.26 34.70
C ASN A 2 -2.75 43.18 33.59
N ARG A 3 -2.71 41.86 33.89
CA ARG A 3 -3.70 40.89 34.44
C ARG A 3 -4.81 40.42 33.47
N LYS A 4 -4.65 39.14 33.07
CA LYS A 4 -5.61 38.03 32.90
C LYS A 4 -6.66 38.09 31.77
N LYS A 5 -6.62 37.11 30.85
CA LYS A 5 -7.57 35.97 30.78
C LYS A 5 -6.85 34.71 30.24
N ILE A 6 -6.80 33.66 31.04
CA ILE A 6 -6.36 32.31 30.66
C ILE A 6 -7.64 31.58 30.25
N THR A 7 -7.74 31.15 29.01
CA THR A 7 -8.83 30.29 28.53
C THR A 7 -8.30 28.86 28.53
N ALA A 8 -8.64 28.12 29.57
CA ALA A 8 -8.42 26.68 29.66
C ALA A 8 -9.54 25.98 28.89
N ILE A 9 -9.20 25.22 27.84
CA ILE A 9 -10.12 24.28 27.19
C ILE A 9 -9.63 22.87 27.55
N THR A 10 -10.29 22.29 28.54
CA THR A 10 -10.14 20.90 28.96
C THR A 10 -11.00 20.03 28.03
N ALA A 11 -10.38 19.23 27.18
CA ALA A 11 -11.05 18.17 26.43
C ALA A 11 -10.66 16.81 27.02
N CYS A 12 -11.50 16.29 27.92
CA CYS A 12 -11.44 14.90 28.37
C CYS A 12 -12.08 14.01 27.29
N LEU A 13 -11.28 13.15 26.65
CA LEU A 13 -11.80 11.98 25.93
C LEU A 13 -11.39 10.72 26.69
N ILE A 14 -12.36 10.15 27.39
CA ILE A 14 -12.30 8.80 27.95
C ILE A 14 -12.85 7.87 26.87
N MET A 15 -12.04 6.93 26.38
CA MET A 15 -12.54 5.74 25.71
C MET A 15 -12.11 4.52 26.50
N ALA A 16 -13.02 4.05 27.36
CA ALA A 16 -13.01 2.71 27.89
C ALA A 16 -13.73 1.81 26.87
N LEU A 17 -13.02 0.81 26.33
CA LEU A 17 -13.61 -0.31 25.61
C LEU A 17 -12.96 -1.59 26.15
N SER A 18 -13.60 -2.13 27.18
CA SER A 18 -13.41 -3.51 27.62
C SER A 18 -14.03 -4.43 26.57
N LEU A 19 -13.25 -5.30 25.93
CA LEU A 19 -13.79 -6.47 25.25
C LEU A 19 -13.48 -7.73 26.09
N THR A 20 -14.50 -8.19 26.81
CA THR A 20 -14.64 -9.59 27.19
C THR A 20 -14.98 -10.40 25.95
N ALA A 21 -14.04 -11.18 25.43
CA ALA A 21 -14.35 -12.26 24.51
C ALA A 21 -14.51 -13.57 25.32
N CYS A 22 -15.76 -13.94 25.54
CA CYS A 22 -16.15 -15.26 26.02
C CYS A 22 -16.32 -16.14 24.77
N GLY A 23 -15.41 -17.09 24.56
CA GLY A 23 -15.47 -18.06 23.48
C GLY A 23 -15.45 -19.48 24.05
N SER A 24 -16.63 -20.06 24.26
CA SER A 24 -16.80 -21.47 24.59
C SER A 24 -16.63 -22.32 23.32
N GLN A 25 -15.65 -23.22 23.28
CA GLN A 25 -15.64 -24.32 22.30
C GLN A 25 -15.62 -25.67 23.01
N THR A 26 -16.70 -26.40 22.75
CA THR A 26 -16.98 -27.77 23.14
C THR A 26 -16.03 -28.76 22.45
N SER A 27 -15.50 -29.69 23.24
CA SER A 27 -14.70 -30.84 22.83
C SER A 27 -15.52 -31.93 22.13
N GLN A 28 -15.02 -32.50 21.02
CA GLN A 28 -14.73 -33.95 20.89
C GLN A 28 -14.05 -34.31 19.54
N PRO A 29 -13.36 -35.48 19.47
CA PRO A 29 -12.19 -35.73 18.62
C PRO A 29 -12.44 -36.65 17.42
N GLY A 30 -11.50 -36.67 16.46
CA GLY A 30 -11.43 -37.74 15.45
C GLY A 30 -10.37 -37.57 14.36
N GLN A 31 -9.27 -38.33 14.52
CA GLN A 31 -8.41 -38.93 13.47
C GLN A 31 -7.43 -38.06 12.65
N SER A 32 -6.21 -37.99 13.21
CA SER A 32 -4.91 -38.38 12.61
C SER A 32 -4.76 -38.42 11.08
N SER A 33 -3.81 -37.65 10.55
CA SER A 33 -2.60 -38.19 9.89
C SER A 33 -1.50 -37.14 9.79
N GLN A 34 -0.28 -37.61 10.01
CA GLN A 34 0.95 -36.88 10.31
C GLN A 34 1.45 -36.04 9.12
N SER A 35 2.01 -34.87 9.44
CA SER A 35 3.19 -34.35 8.76
C SER A 35 3.99 -33.51 9.76
N ALA A 36 5.31 -33.67 9.64
CA ALA A 36 6.33 -33.41 10.64
C ALA A 36 6.26 -32.06 11.36
N GLN A 37 6.37 -32.11 12.70
CA GLN A 37 6.96 -31.04 13.48
C GLN A 37 8.38 -30.79 12.98
N ASN A 38 8.68 -29.54 12.62
CA ASN A 38 9.89 -28.94 13.16
C ASN A 38 9.68 -27.45 13.43
N THR A 39 9.95 -27.12 14.70
CA THR A 39 10.20 -25.79 15.28
C THR A 39 9.06 -24.78 15.26
N GLN A 40 8.24 -24.92 16.30
CA GLN A 40 7.67 -23.80 17.03
C GLN A 40 8.78 -22.84 17.46
N THR A 41 8.81 -21.65 16.83
CA THR A 41 9.28 -20.44 17.50
C THR A 41 8.02 -19.65 17.81
N ALA A 42 7.53 -19.77 19.04
CA ALA A 42 6.64 -18.77 19.59
C ALA A 42 7.52 -17.57 19.97
N ASP A 43 7.47 -16.48 19.22
CA ASP A 43 7.83 -15.16 19.76
C ASP A 43 7.31 -14.00 18.89
N SER A 44 6.47 -13.17 19.51
CA SER A 44 6.07 -11.79 19.16
C SER A 44 5.28 -11.55 17.87
N GLY A 45 4.24 -10.73 17.95
CA GLY A 45 3.42 -10.30 16.81
C GLY A 45 4.23 -9.54 15.77
N SER A 46 4.80 -10.26 14.80
CA SER A 46 5.54 -9.67 13.69
C SER A 46 4.57 -8.97 12.77
N VAL A 47 4.77 -7.66 12.59
CA VAL A 47 4.11 -6.87 11.55
C VAL A 47 4.51 -7.44 10.18
N THR A 48 3.53 -7.79 9.36
CA THR A 48 3.77 -8.28 7.99
C THR A 48 3.82 -7.11 6.99
N GLU A 49 4.39 -7.34 5.81
CA GLU A 49 4.35 -6.36 4.71
C GLU A 49 2.90 -5.97 4.38
N GLN A 50 1.98 -6.93 4.39
CA GLN A 50 0.57 -6.67 4.14
C GLN A 50 -0.06 -5.75 5.20
N ASP A 51 0.27 -5.95 6.48
CA ASP A 51 -0.24 -5.09 7.56
C ASP A 51 0.22 -3.63 7.38
N LEU A 52 1.47 -3.45 6.94
CA LEU A 52 2.06 -2.14 6.65
C LEU A 52 1.39 -1.46 5.44
N LEU A 53 1.17 -2.21 4.36
CA LEU A 53 0.48 -1.71 3.16
C LEU A 53 -0.98 -1.36 3.47
N ASP A 54 -1.66 -2.13 4.31
CA ASP A 54 -3.02 -1.83 4.74
C ASP A 54 -3.06 -0.55 5.60
N GLU A 55 -2.05 -0.32 6.45
CA GLU A 55 -1.90 0.92 7.22
C GLU A 55 -1.64 2.13 6.31
N GLU A 56 -0.76 2.01 5.31
CA GLU A 56 -0.54 3.06 4.30
C GLU A 56 -1.82 3.42 3.56
N ASN A 57 -2.52 2.40 3.04
CA ASN A 57 -3.77 2.59 2.31
C ASN A 57 -4.83 3.27 3.17
N LYS A 58 -4.87 2.97 4.47
CA LYS A 58 -5.75 3.64 5.42
C LYS A 58 -5.42 5.13 5.55
N ILE A 59 -4.14 5.50 5.63
CA ILE A 59 -3.71 6.92 5.69
C ILE A 59 -4.16 7.67 4.43
N LEU A 60 -3.99 7.05 3.25
CA LEU A 60 -4.40 7.63 1.97
C LEU A 60 -5.92 7.72 1.82
N SER A 61 -6.68 6.87 2.51
CA SER A 61 -8.15 6.84 2.45
C SER A 61 -8.85 7.82 3.40
N GLU A 62 -8.26 8.17 4.55
CA GLU A 62 -8.92 9.00 5.57
C GLU A 62 -9.16 10.46 5.14
N ASN A 63 -8.37 10.99 4.20
CA ASN A 63 -8.46 12.37 3.72
C ASN A 63 -8.39 12.46 2.18
N GLN A 64 -9.20 11.64 1.51
CA GLN A 64 -9.12 11.44 0.06
C GLN A 64 -9.13 12.75 -0.75
N GLU A 65 -9.97 13.73 -0.41
CA GLU A 65 -10.04 15.02 -1.12
C GLU A 65 -8.72 15.82 -1.03
N LEU A 66 -8.03 15.76 0.12
CA LEU A 66 -6.74 16.42 0.30
C LEU A 66 -5.65 15.70 -0.49
N TRP A 67 -5.65 14.37 -0.45
CA TRP A 67 -4.71 13.55 -1.23
C TRP A 67 -4.91 13.73 -2.74
N GLU A 68 -6.15 13.80 -3.22
CA GLU A 68 -6.45 14.12 -4.62
C GLU A 68 -5.89 15.49 -5.04
N LYS A 69 -5.93 16.49 -4.16
CA LYS A 69 -5.29 17.79 -4.40
C LYS A 69 -3.77 17.67 -4.47
N VAL A 70 -3.14 16.92 -3.56
CA VAL A 70 -1.69 16.63 -3.62
C VAL A 70 -1.34 15.96 -4.95
N PHE A 71 -2.08 14.93 -5.35
CA PHE A 71 -1.82 14.21 -6.59
C PHE A 71 -2.06 15.06 -7.84
N GLY A 72 -3.07 15.94 -7.81
CA GLY A 72 -3.31 16.92 -8.88
C GLY A 72 -2.22 17.98 -9.00
N ALA A 73 -1.48 18.24 -7.92
CA ALA A 73 -0.38 19.20 -7.89
C ALA A 73 0.99 18.58 -8.24
N MET A 74 1.07 17.26 -8.44
CA MET A 74 2.32 16.59 -8.80
C MET A 74 2.87 17.07 -10.14
N ASP A 75 4.19 17.09 -10.23
CA ASP A 75 4.87 17.35 -11.49
C ASP A 75 4.58 16.20 -12.46
N LYS A 76 4.17 16.53 -13.69
CA LYS A 76 3.92 15.55 -14.75
C LYS A 76 5.23 14.94 -15.28
N ASN A 77 6.36 15.57 -14.97
CA ASN A 77 7.68 15.14 -15.39
C ASN A 77 8.44 14.56 -14.18
N VAL A 78 8.06 13.34 -13.80
CA VAL A 78 8.72 12.59 -12.73
C VAL A 78 10.05 12.04 -13.24
N THR A 79 11.14 12.27 -12.51
CA THR A 79 12.47 11.77 -12.90
C THR A 79 12.77 10.42 -12.25
N ASN A 80 13.74 9.68 -12.77
CA ASN A 80 14.23 8.46 -12.11
C ASN A 80 14.71 8.71 -10.67
N SER A 81 15.21 9.92 -10.38
CA SER A 81 15.61 10.30 -9.03
C SER A 81 14.42 10.49 -8.09
N ASP A 82 13.23 10.80 -8.61
CA ASP A 82 12.01 10.92 -7.82
C ASP A 82 11.39 9.53 -7.58
N LEU A 83 11.44 8.65 -8.58
CA LEU A 83 10.97 7.26 -8.47
C LEU A 83 11.84 6.40 -7.54
N SER A 84 13.09 6.79 -7.30
CA SER A 84 13.98 6.09 -6.36
C SER A 84 13.82 6.52 -4.90
N LYS A 85 13.03 7.57 -4.64
CA LYS A 85 12.77 8.01 -3.27
C LYS A 85 11.79 7.07 -2.58
N ASN A 86 11.86 7.05 -1.26
CA ASN A 86 10.79 6.53 -0.43
C ASN A 86 9.48 7.27 -0.78
N TYR A 87 8.36 6.54 -0.90
CA TYR A 87 7.10 7.12 -1.35
C TYR A 87 6.62 8.28 -0.46
N GLY A 88 6.78 8.18 0.87
CA GLY A 88 6.46 9.27 1.79
C GLY A 88 7.34 10.51 1.61
N GLU A 89 8.62 10.37 1.25
CA GLU A 89 9.48 11.52 0.90
C GLU A 89 9.02 12.21 -0.37
N PHE A 90 8.62 11.43 -1.38
CA PHE A 90 8.05 11.97 -2.61
C PHE A 90 6.75 12.75 -2.36
N LEU A 91 5.88 12.24 -1.47
CA LEU A 91 4.67 12.94 -1.05
C LEU A 91 5.00 14.25 -0.31
N LEU A 92 5.97 14.23 0.61
CA LEU A 92 6.42 15.44 1.32
C LEU A 92 6.96 16.50 0.37
N ASP A 93 7.79 16.12 -0.60
CA ASP A 93 8.30 17.04 -1.62
C ASP A 93 7.16 17.67 -2.43
N THR A 94 6.13 16.89 -2.75
CA THR A 94 4.95 17.36 -3.49
C THR A 94 4.13 18.34 -2.64
N ILE A 95 3.87 18.00 -1.38
CA ILE A 95 3.13 18.84 -0.43
C ILE A 95 3.86 20.18 -0.24
N GLU A 96 5.19 20.17 -0.08
CA GLU A 96 5.99 21.39 0.11
C GLU A 96 5.96 22.28 -1.15
N LYS A 97 6.11 21.70 -2.35
CA LYS A 97 6.03 22.44 -3.62
C LYS A 97 4.65 23.08 -3.84
N ALA A 98 3.60 22.46 -3.33
CA ALA A 98 2.21 22.90 -3.49
C ALA A 98 1.65 23.58 -2.23
N LYS A 99 2.49 23.95 -1.27
CA LYS A 99 2.09 24.48 0.04
C LYS A 99 1.05 25.60 -0.02
N ASP A 100 1.18 26.51 -0.97
CA ASP A 100 0.27 27.65 -1.16
C ASP A 100 -1.16 27.25 -1.58
N GLN A 101 -1.40 25.98 -1.93
CA GLN A 101 -2.72 25.43 -2.29
C GLN A 101 -3.49 24.84 -1.10
N PHE A 102 -2.86 24.82 0.08
CA PHE A 102 -3.39 24.25 1.30
C PHE A 102 -3.52 25.34 2.38
N THR A 103 -4.52 25.20 3.23
CA THR A 103 -4.55 25.89 4.52
C THR A 103 -3.53 25.30 5.47
N ASP A 104 -3.17 26.03 6.54
CA ASP A 104 -2.22 25.54 7.55
C ASP A 104 -2.67 24.20 8.16
N GLU A 105 -3.97 24.02 8.39
CA GLU A 105 -4.55 22.79 8.96
C GLU A 105 -4.47 21.61 7.97
N GLU A 106 -4.77 21.85 6.70
CA GLU A 106 -4.65 20.83 5.63
C GLU A 106 -3.19 20.44 5.40
N TYR A 107 -2.28 21.41 5.38
CA TYR A 107 -0.85 21.21 5.22
C TYR A 107 -0.29 20.33 6.35
N GLU A 108 -0.59 20.64 7.61
CA GLU A 108 -0.14 19.84 8.75
C GLU A 108 -0.73 18.42 8.73
N THR A 109 -2.00 18.27 8.34
CA THR A 109 -2.65 16.95 8.20
C THR A 109 -1.96 16.10 7.13
N LEU A 110 -1.71 16.68 5.95
CA LEU A 110 -1.04 16.00 4.84
C LEU A 110 0.40 15.66 5.18
N ARG A 111 1.14 16.58 5.80
CA ARG A 111 2.52 16.34 6.25
C ARG A 111 2.60 15.19 7.24
N ALA A 112 1.71 15.18 8.24
CA ALA A 112 1.66 14.09 9.22
C ALA A 112 1.32 12.75 8.58
N GLY A 113 0.43 12.73 7.58
CA GLY A 113 0.13 11.52 6.80
C GLY A 113 1.35 11.04 6.01
N ALA A 114 2.00 11.93 5.27
CA ALA A 114 3.17 11.60 4.46
C ALA A 114 4.38 11.15 5.30
N GLU A 115 4.59 11.75 6.49
CA GLU A 115 5.62 11.30 7.44
C GLU A 115 5.37 9.87 7.94
N LYS A 116 4.12 9.50 8.23
CA LYS A 116 3.76 8.12 8.59
C LYS A 116 3.98 7.15 7.43
N ILE A 117 3.57 7.52 6.22
CA ILE A 117 3.81 6.72 5.01
C ILE A 117 5.32 6.50 4.82
N ARG A 118 6.13 7.55 5.01
CA ARG A 118 7.59 7.43 4.93
C ARG A 118 8.12 6.38 5.92
N ASP A 119 7.63 6.42 7.15
CA ASP A 119 8.05 5.51 8.21
C ASP A 119 7.55 4.07 7.96
N ILE A 120 6.39 3.89 7.34
CA ILE A 120 5.86 2.59 6.87
C ILE A 120 6.75 2.01 5.78
N GLU A 121 7.03 2.78 4.74
CA GLU A 121 7.89 2.40 3.62
C GLU A 121 9.32 2.03 4.09
N ASN A 122 9.84 2.75 5.09
CA ASN A 122 11.11 2.42 5.73
C ASN A 122 11.07 1.09 6.49
N GLN A 123 9.92 0.71 7.06
CA GLN A 123 9.72 -0.58 7.70
C GLN A 123 9.62 -1.69 6.66
N ILE A 124 8.87 -1.49 5.57
CA ILE A 124 8.78 -2.44 4.44
C ILE A 124 10.17 -2.72 3.88
N ALA A 125 10.98 -1.68 3.65
CA ALA A 125 12.35 -1.83 3.15
C ALA A 125 13.29 -2.61 4.09
N GLN A 126 12.95 -2.73 5.38
CA GLN A 126 13.71 -3.50 6.38
C GLN A 126 13.18 -4.92 6.56
N LEU A 127 11.98 -5.23 6.07
CA LEU A 127 11.45 -6.58 6.13
C LEU A 127 12.31 -7.52 5.26
N PRO A 128 12.53 -8.76 5.70
CA PRO A 128 13.17 -9.75 4.85
C PRO A 128 12.33 -9.89 3.58
N GLN A 129 12.96 -9.66 2.43
CA GLN A 129 12.31 -9.95 1.16
C GLN A 129 12.14 -11.46 1.08
N ASP A 130 10.91 -11.93 1.22
CA ASP A 130 10.58 -13.29 0.88
C ASP A 130 10.84 -13.45 -0.61
N ASP A 131 11.87 -14.21 -0.99
CA ASP A 131 12.16 -14.65 -2.38
C ASP A 131 10.97 -15.43 -3.03
N SER A 132 9.81 -15.50 -2.37
CA SER A 132 8.63 -16.27 -2.74
C SER A 132 7.35 -15.44 -2.88
N SER A 133 7.41 -14.14 -2.62
CA SER A 133 6.30 -13.23 -2.91
C SER A 133 6.76 -12.23 -3.95
N SER A 134 5.93 -12.04 -4.98
CA SER A 134 6.10 -11.07 -6.05
C SER A 134 6.94 -11.49 -7.28
N ASP A 135 6.27 -12.23 -8.17
CA ASP A 135 6.20 -11.91 -9.60
C ASP A 135 5.60 -10.48 -9.85
N THR A 136 5.95 -9.51 -9.01
CA THR A 136 5.60 -8.11 -9.17
C THR A 136 6.80 -7.46 -9.81
N ALA A 137 6.65 -7.19 -11.10
CA ALA A 137 7.41 -6.22 -11.87
C ALA A 137 8.94 -6.30 -11.73
N SER A 138 9.50 -7.52 -11.62
CA SER A 138 10.85 -7.72 -12.17
C SER A 138 10.77 -7.28 -13.63
N ALA A 139 11.82 -6.62 -14.12
CA ALA A 139 11.97 -6.16 -15.51
C ALA A 139 12.02 -7.31 -16.54
N ASN A 140 11.32 -8.42 -16.27
CA ASN A 140 11.07 -9.52 -17.15
C ASN A 140 10.20 -9.00 -18.29
N SER A 141 10.74 -9.10 -19.50
CA SER A 141 10.01 -8.82 -20.72
C SER A 141 8.66 -9.55 -20.72
N PHE A 142 7.64 -8.94 -21.34
CA PHE A 142 6.34 -9.58 -21.53
C PHE A 142 6.53 -11.02 -22.02
N PRO A 143 5.85 -12.02 -21.40
CA PRO A 143 6.08 -13.42 -21.74
C PRO A 143 5.91 -13.68 -23.23
N GLN A 144 6.78 -14.52 -23.79
CA GLN A 144 6.61 -14.96 -25.16
C GLN A 144 5.29 -15.74 -25.28
N PHE A 145 4.53 -15.49 -26.34
CA PHE A 145 3.30 -16.21 -26.61
C PHE A 145 3.29 -16.72 -28.06
N ASP A 146 2.63 -17.86 -28.24
CA ASP A 146 2.28 -18.46 -29.51
C ASP A 146 0.79 -18.76 -29.49
N GLY A 147 0.08 -18.39 -30.55
CA GLY A 147 -1.37 -18.58 -30.63
C GLY A 147 -1.88 -18.65 -32.05
N TYR A 148 -3.20 -18.67 -32.16
CA TYR A 148 -3.91 -18.56 -33.43
C TYR A 148 -4.86 -17.37 -33.36
N ASP A 149 -4.97 -16.61 -34.45
CA ASP A 149 -6.00 -15.59 -34.59
C ASP A 149 -7.38 -16.22 -34.85
N LEU A 150 -8.40 -15.37 -35.05
CA LEU A 150 -9.77 -15.81 -35.33
C LEU A 150 -9.92 -16.51 -36.69
N ASP A 151 -8.96 -16.29 -37.60
CA ASP A 151 -8.92 -16.88 -38.93
C ASP A 151 -8.09 -18.18 -38.97
N GLY A 152 -7.46 -18.56 -37.85
CA GLY A 152 -6.63 -19.74 -37.71
C GLY A 152 -5.19 -19.57 -38.20
N ASN A 153 -4.71 -18.35 -38.40
CA ASN A 153 -3.31 -18.10 -38.71
C ASN A 153 -2.47 -18.15 -37.44
N LYS A 154 -1.26 -18.72 -37.53
CA LYS A 154 -0.30 -18.71 -36.41
C LYS A 154 0.16 -17.27 -36.16
N VAL A 155 0.12 -16.87 -34.90
CA VAL A 155 0.63 -15.58 -34.41
C VAL A 155 1.59 -15.81 -33.25
N ASP A 156 2.54 -14.89 -33.06
CA ASP A 156 3.50 -14.91 -31.96
C ASP A 156 3.88 -13.50 -31.52
N SER A 157 4.79 -13.40 -30.54
CA SER A 157 5.28 -12.15 -29.97
C SER A 157 5.86 -11.14 -30.99
N SER A 158 6.18 -11.55 -32.22
CA SER A 158 6.61 -10.61 -33.27
C SER A 158 5.55 -9.57 -33.63
N LEU A 159 4.27 -9.83 -33.31
CA LEU A 159 3.18 -8.86 -33.48
C LEU A 159 3.44 -7.53 -32.75
N PHE A 160 4.18 -7.56 -31.64
CA PHE A 160 4.44 -6.37 -30.84
C PHE A 160 5.70 -5.62 -31.27
N SER A 161 6.60 -6.26 -32.03
CA SER A 161 7.96 -5.74 -32.27
C SER A 161 8.03 -4.44 -33.08
N ASN A 162 6.97 -4.09 -33.81
CA ASN A 162 6.89 -2.87 -34.60
C ASN A 162 6.17 -1.71 -33.88
N ASN A 163 5.80 -1.89 -32.61
CA ASN A 163 5.06 -0.90 -31.84
C ASN A 163 5.88 -0.47 -30.61
N GLU A 164 5.89 0.83 -30.33
CA GLU A 164 6.56 1.38 -29.13
C GLU A 164 5.79 1.02 -27.84
N PHE A 165 4.46 0.93 -27.94
CA PHE A 165 3.58 0.53 -26.85
C PHE A 165 2.55 -0.50 -27.35
N THR A 166 2.26 -1.50 -26.52
CA THR A 166 1.28 -2.56 -26.82
C THR A 166 0.30 -2.67 -25.66
N VAL A 167 -1.01 -2.67 -25.96
CA VAL A 167 -2.08 -2.95 -24.98
C VAL A 167 -2.55 -4.39 -25.19
N VAL A 168 -2.51 -5.19 -24.12
CA VAL A 168 -3.01 -6.58 -24.11
C VAL A 168 -4.26 -6.65 -23.25
N ASN A 169 -5.35 -7.22 -23.79
CA ASN A 169 -6.60 -7.43 -23.08
C ASN A 169 -6.98 -8.92 -23.08
N PHE A 170 -7.32 -9.47 -21.91
CA PHE A 170 -7.76 -10.85 -21.76
C PHE A 170 -9.27 -10.89 -21.57
N TRP A 171 -9.97 -11.58 -22.48
CA TRP A 171 -11.42 -11.79 -22.37
C TRP A 171 -11.77 -13.28 -22.51
N PHE A 172 -12.92 -13.65 -21.96
CA PHE A 172 -13.47 -15.00 -22.04
C PHE A 172 -14.89 -14.94 -22.59
N SER A 173 -15.27 -15.90 -23.43
CA SER A 173 -16.61 -15.99 -24.00
C SER A 173 -17.65 -16.59 -23.04
N GLY A 174 -17.23 -17.00 -21.84
CA GLY A 174 -18.09 -17.53 -20.79
C GLY A 174 -17.31 -17.88 -19.52
N CYS A 175 -17.99 -17.92 -18.39
CA CYS A 175 -17.45 -18.45 -17.13
C CYS A 175 -17.77 -19.94 -17.02
N LYS A 176 -16.93 -20.70 -16.32
CA LYS A 176 -17.23 -22.09 -15.94
C LYS A 176 -18.08 -22.14 -14.68
#